data_AF-A0A4R5K7V0-F1
#
_entry.id   AF-A0A4R5K7V0-F1
#
_cell.length_a   1.000
_cell.length_b   1.000
_cell.length_c   1.000
_cell.angle_alpha   90.00
_cell.angle_beta   90.00
_cell.angle_gamma   90.00
#
_symmetry.space_group_name_H-M   'P 1'
#
loop_
_entity.id
_entity.type
_entity.pdbx_description
1 polymer ?
#
loop_
_entity_poly.entity_id
_entity_poly.type
_entity_poly.pdbx_seq_one_letter_code
_entity_poly.pdbx_strand_id
1 'polypeptide(L)'
;MTRPAYVFQSFGLDGVAYLVTCGNHNKARLFDGLESALSYARKHNNKHHQGAVPQLHTWNTKQVELREQSPKARKRNPGPVRVG
;
A
#
# COMPACT_ATOMS: atom_id res chain seq x y z
N MET A 1 -16.09 -16.37 8.10
CA MET A 1 -16.12 -15.12 8.88
C MET A 1 -15.96 -13.94 7.92
N THR A 2 -16.84 -12.95 7.97
CA THR A 2 -16.76 -11.71 7.18
C THR A 2 -15.76 -10.75 7.81
N ARG A 3 -14.76 -10.28 7.05
CA ARG A 3 -13.74 -9.35 7.54
C ARG A 3 -14.25 -7.91 7.42
N PRO A 4 -14.15 -7.07 8.47
CA PRO A 4 -14.55 -5.67 8.40
C PRO A 4 -13.66 -4.89 7.43
N ALA A 5 -14.13 -3.73 6.99
CA ALA A 5 -13.31 -2.78 6.26
C ALA A 5 -12.12 -2.29 7.12
N TYR A 6 -10.95 -2.28 6.50
CA TYR A 6 -9.71 -1.74 7.06
C TYR A 6 -9.44 -0.36 6.50
N VAL A 7 -8.96 0.54 7.33
CA VAL A 7 -8.47 1.86 6.94
C VAL A 7 -6.99 1.90 7.24
N PHE A 8 -6.16 2.18 6.24
CA PHE A 8 -4.72 2.31 6.38
C PHE A 8 -4.32 3.76 6.22
N GLN A 9 -3.53 4.28 7.16
CA GLN A 9 -2.88 5.56 6.96
C GLN A 9 -1.74 5.39 5.94
N SER A 10 -1.75 6.23 4.90
CA SER A 10 -0.73 6.28 3.86
C SER A 10 -0.13 7.69 3.81
N PHE A 11 1.16 7.77 3.54
CA PHE A 11 1.87 9.05 3.42
C PHE A 11 2.31 9.22 1.98
N GLY A 12 1.80 10.26 1.31
CA GLY A 12 2.23 10.68 -0.02
C GLY A 12 3.13 11.90 0.06
N LEU A 13 3.69 12.31 -1.08
CA LEU A 13 4.50 13.53 -1.19
C LEU A 13 3.69 14.79 -0.82
N ASP A 14 2.39 14.75 -1.07
CA ASP A 14 1.46 15.87 -0.84
C ASP A 14 0.82 15.87 0.57
N GLY A 15 1.13 14.87 1.41
CA GLY A 15 0.61 14.79 2.77
C GLY A 15 0.03 13.42 3.16
N VAL A 16 -0.92 13.42 4.09
CA VAL A 16 -1.53 12.20 4.63
C VAL A 16 -2.76 11.82 3.81
N ALA A 17 -2.80 10.58 3.34
CA ALA A 17 -3.95 9.96 2.72
C ALA A 17 -4.39 8.71 3.51
N TYR A 18 -5.59 8.23 3.24
CA TYR A 18 -6.19 7.09 3.92
C TYR A 18 -6.73 6.11 2.88
N LEU A 19 -6.16 4.91 2.87
CA LEU A 19 -6.58 3.82 2.00
C LEU A 19 -7.59 2.94 2.72
N VAL A 20 -8.81 2.85 2.21
CA VAL A 20 -9.81 1.92 2.72
C VAL A 20 -9.83 0.66 1.87
N THR A 21 -9.67 -0.50 2.49
CA THR A 21 -9.84 -1.81 1.85
C THR A 21 -11.02 -2.54 2.47
N CYS A 22 -11.95 -2.99 1.64
CA CYS A 22 -13.19 -3.61 2.08
C CYS A 22 -13.16 -5.15 1.96
N GLY A 23 -12.38 -5.82 2.80
CA GLY A 23 -12.37 -7.29 2.90
C GLY A 23 -12.19 -8.03 1.56
N ASN A 24 -12.98 -9.09 1.33
CA ASN A 24 -12.97 -9.90 0.11
C ASN A 24 -13.34 -9.13 -1.18
N HIS A 25 -13.77 -7.88 -1.06
CA HIS A 25 -13.94 -7.04 -2.24
C HIS A 25 -12.57 -6.45 -2.56
N ASN A 26 -11.99 -6.83 -3.71
CA ASN A 26 -10.76 -6.26 -4.29
C ASN A 26 -10.88 -4.75 -4.64
N LYS A 27 -11.75 -4.01 -3.94
CA LYS A 27 -11.98 -2.59 -4.10
C LYS A 27 -11.28 -1.87 -2.96
N ALA A 28 -10.19 -1.20 -3.33
CA ALA A 28 -9.52 -0.21 -2.50
C ALA A 28 -9.98 1.19 -2.92
N ARG A 29 -10.09 2.11 -1.96
CA ARG A 29 -10.37 3.52 -2.25
C ARG A 29 -9.52 4.44 -1.38
N LEU A 30 -8.94 5.46 -1.99
CA LEU A 30 -8.16 6.50 -1.32
C LEU A 30 -9.04 7.69 -0.94
N PHE A 31 -8.69 8.31 0.18
CA PHE A 31 -9.32 9.52 0.71
C PHE A 31 -8.25 10.43 1.29
N ASP A 32 -8.44 11.74 1.14
CA ASP A 32 -7.49 12.74 1.65
C ASP A 32 -7.73 13.08 3.13
N GLY A 33 -8.80 12.54 3.73
CA GLY A 33 -9.20 12.80 5.11
C GLY A 33 -9.66 11.54 5.85
N LEU A 34 -9.26 11.43 7.12
CA LEU A 34 -9.58 10.30 7.99
C LEU A 34 -11.09 10.15 8.18
N GLU A 35 -11.80 11.24 8.40
CA GLU A 35 -13.25 11.21 8.61
C GLU A 35 -14.00 10.66 7.39
N SER A 36 -13.61 11.09 6.19
CA SER A 36 -14.16 10.57 4.93
C SER A 36 -13.89 9.08 4.76
N ALA A 37 -12.68 8.63 5.07
CA ALA A 37 -12.30 7.22 5.03
C ALA A 37 -13.11 6.37 6.02
N LEU A 38 -13.24 6.82 7.28
CA LEU A 38 -13.98 6.14 8.32
C LEU A 38 -15.49 6.11 8.02
N SER A 39 -16.05 7.21 7.51
CA SER A 39 -17.45 7.28 7.10
C SER A 39 -17.75 6.28 5.98
N TYR A 40 -16.88 6.20 4.97
CA TYR A 40 -17.00 5.23 3.90
C TYR A 40 -16.90 3.78 4.41
N ALA A 41 -15.91 3.49 5.26
CA ALA A 41 -15.73 2.16 5.85
C ALA A 41 -16.92 1.75 6.72
N ARG A 42 -17.47 2.66 7.53
CA ARG A 42 -18.66 2.43 8.35
C ARG A 42 -19.88 2.14 7.49
N LYS A 43 -20.10 2.91 6.43
CA LYS A 43 -21.19 2.67 5.46
C LYS A 43 -21.06 1.29 4.80
N HIS A 44 -19.84 0.91 4.42
CA HIS A 44 -19.59 -0.41 3.85
C HIS A 44 -19.88 -1.53 4.87
N ASN A 45 -19.41 -1.41 6.11
CA ASN A 45 -19.62 -2.41 7.15
C ASN A 45 -21.09 -2.53 7.57
N ASN A 46 -21.82 -1.42 7.66
CA ASN A 46 -23.27 -1.46 7.91
C ASN A 46 -24.00 -2.26 6.83
N LYS A 47 -23.58 -2.14 5.56
CA LYS A 47 -24.22 -2.80 4.43
C LYS A 47 -23.83 -4.27 4.27
N HIS A 48 -22.57 -4.62 4.58
CA HIS A 48 -21.99 -5.92 4.20
C HIS A 48 -21.49 -6.76 5.37
N HIS A 49 -21.28 -6.15 6.55
CA HIS A 49 -20.61 -6.78 7.70
C HIS A 49 -21.36 -6.51 9.01
N GLN A 50 -22.69 -6.43 8.97
CA GLN A 50 -23.57 -6.30 10.16
C GLN A 50 -23.22 -5.13 11.09
N GLY A 51 -22.69 -4.04 10.53
CA GLY A 51 -22.30 -2.87 11.32
C GLY A 51 -21.01 -3.04 12.12
N ALA A 52 -20.15 -3.98 11.72
CA ALA A 52 -18.81 -4.12 12.30
C ALA A 52 -18.05 -2.78 12.30
N VAL A 53 -17.29 -2.53 13.36
CA VAL A 53 -16.51 -1.30 13.50
C VAL A 53 -15.31 -1.33 12.53
N PRO A 54 -15.08 -0.28 11.73
CA PRO A 54 -13.87 -0.17 10.89
C PRO A 54 -12.59 -0.25 11.71
N GLN A 55 -11.58 -0.95 11.18
CA GLN A 55 -10.29 -1.06 11.86
C GLN A 55 -9.25 -0.16 11.21
N LEU A 56 -8.79 0.85 11.96
CA LEU A 56 -7.71 1.75 11.56
C LEU A 56 -6.36 1.10 11.85
N HIS A 57 -5.53 0.97 10.81
CA HIS A 57 -4.16 0.51 10.88
C HIS A 57 -3.23 1.67 10.52
N THR A 58 -2.40 2.08 11.48
CA THR A 58 -1.30 2.98 11.23
C THR A 58 -0.07 2.15 10.89
N TRP A 59 0.59 2.46 9.77
CA TRP A 59 1.84 1.80 9.42
C TRP A 59 2.90 2.28 10.42
N ASN A 60 3.36 1.39 11.31
CA ASN A 60 4.44 1.71 12.23
C ASN A 60 5.74 1.71 11.40
N THR A 61 6.22 2.88 11.00
CA THR A 61 7.32 3.06 10.05
C THR A 61 8.67 2.71 10.71
N LYS A 62 9.00 1.42 10.85
CA LYS A 62 10.42 1.04 10.80
C LYS A 62 10.86 1.19 9.35
N GLN A 63 11.48 2.32 9.05
CA GLN A 63 11.94 2.71 7.72
C GLN A 63 12.67 1.53 7.05
N VAL A 64 12.14 1.07 5.90
CA VAL A 64 12.88 0.17 5.03
C VAL A 64 13.75 1.06 4.17
N GLU A 65 15.05 1.05 4.45
CA GLU A 65 16.05 1.72 3.63
C GLU A 65 16.03 1.07 2.23
N LEU A 66 15.48 1.78 1.25
CA LEU A 66 15.43 1.32 -0.13
C LEU A 66 16.85 1.37 -0.69
N ARG A 67 17.61 0.28 -0.53
CA ARG A 67 18.90 0.15 -1.21
C ARG A 67 18.64 0.00 -2.70
N GLU A 68 18.83 1.09 -3.45
CA GLU A 68 19.00 1.03 -4.90
C GLU A 68 20.16 0.06 -5.19
N GLN A 69 19.82 -1.15 -5.65
CA GLN A 69 20.81 -1.99 -6.29
C GLN A 69 21.11 -1.36 -7.64
N SER A 70 22.15 -0.53 -7.69
CA SER A 70 22.70 -0.05 -8.95
C SER A 70 22.91 -1.25 -9.88
N PRO A 71 22.49 -1.19 -11.15
CA PRO A 71 22.66 -2.31 -12.06
C PRO A 71 24.16 -2.64 -12.15
N LYS A 72 24.54 -3.84 -11.69
CA LYS A 72 25.91 -4.33 -11.82
C LYS A 72 26.27 -4.26 -13.29
N ALA A 73 27.18 -3.36 -13.64
CA ALA A 73 27.75 -3.29 -14.98
C ALA A 73 28.24 -4.70 -15.35
N ARG A 74 27.60 -5.31 -16.34
CA ARG A 74 27.99 -6.61 -16.89
C ARG A 74 29.40 -6.44 -17.43
N LYS A 75 30.41 -6.95 -16.72
CA LYS A 75 31.79 -7.01 -17.23
C LYS A 75 31.74 -7.71 -18.59
N ARG A 76 31.93 -6.96 -19.67
CA ARG A 76 32.25 -7.53 -20.98
C ARG A 76 33.65 -8.11 -20.84
N ASN A 77 33.78 -9.42 -20.91
CA ASN A 77 35.08 -10.05 -21.18
C ASN A 77 35.44 -9.72 -22.64
N PRO A 78 36.51 -8.97 -22.93
CA PRO A 78 37.05 -8.97 -24.28
C PRO A 78 37.68 -10.35 -24.49
N GLY A 79 37.08 -11.15 -25.38
CA GLY A 79 37.73 -12.36 -25.87
C GLY A 79 39.06 -12.01 -26.55
N PRO A 80 40.00 -12.98 -26.65
CA PRO A 80 41.33 -12.70 -27.18
C PRO A 80 41.24 -12.21 -28.63
N VAL A 81 41.90 -11.08 -28.90
CA VAL A 81 42.11 -10.55 -30.24
C VAL A 81 42.97 -11.56 -31.01
N ARG A 82 42.41 -12.20 -32.04
CA ARG A 82 43.19 -12.94 -33.03
C ARG A 82 43.79 -11.92 -34.00
N VAL A 83 45.10 -11.75 -33.94
CA VAL A 83 45.88 -11.09 -34.99
C VAL A 83 46.20 -12.16 -36.04
N GLY A 84 45.79 -11.92 -37.27
CA GLY A 84 46.14 -12.68 -38.46
C GLY A 84 46.34 -11.70 -39.61
#